data_AF-A0AA38L1H5-F1
#
_entry.id   AF-A0AA38L1H5-F1
#
_cell.length_a   1.000
_cell.length_b   1.000
_cell.length_c   1.000
_cell.angle_alpha   90.00
_cell.angle_beta   90.00
_cell.angle_gamma   90.00
#
_symmetry.space_group_name_H-M   'P 1'
#
loop_
_entity.id
_entity.type
_entity.pdbx_description
1 polymer ?
#
loop_
_entity_poly.entity_id
_entity_poly.type
_entity_poly.pdbx_seq_one_letter_code
_entity_poly.pdbx_strand_id
1 'polypeptide(L)' 'LTSALVLKILDPNGNFLVVTDASREGLGGVLLQDMHVVAFESMKLRVHEVNYAPHDLELAAIVDVLQ' A
#
# COMPACT_ATOMS: atom_id res chain seq x y z
N LEU A 1 -22.02 4.65 -0.14
CA LEU A 1 -21.70 5.00 -1.54
C LEU A 1 -20.27 4.53 -1.77
N THR A 2 -20.06 3.45 -2.53
CA THR A 2 -18.71 2.95 -2.81
C THR A 2 -18.31 3.47 -4.18
N SER A 3 -17.36 4.41 -4.22
CA SER A 3 -16.76 4.88 -5.47
C SER A 3 -15.36 4.27 -5.55
N ALA A 4 -15.14 3.41 -6.54
CA ALA A 4 -13.81 2.89 -6.83
C ALA A 4 -13.13 3.83 -7.83
N LEU A 5 -11.85 4.14 -7.58
CA LEU A 5 -11.04 4.92 -8.51
C LEU A 5 -10.75 4.09 -9.77
N VAL A 6 -10.70 4.74 -10.93
CA VAL A 6 -10.31 4.11 -12.19
C VAL A 6 -8.80 3.94 -12.21
N LEU A 7 -8.33 2.71 -12.39
CA LEU A 7 -6.91 2.39 -12.46
C LEU A 7 -6.32 2.76 -13.83
N LYS A 8 -5.12 3.33 -13.83
CA LYS A 8 -4.32 3.59 -15.03
C LYS A 8 -3.49 2.36 -15.39
N ILE A 9 -3.31 2.09 -16.67
CA ILE A 9 -2.33 1.10 -17.15
C ILE A 9 -0.92 1.58 -16.80
N LEU A 10 -0.12 0.71 -16.18
CA LEU A 10 1.24 1.03 -15.76
C LEU A 10 2.15 1.26 -16.99
N ASP A 11 3.04 2.25 -16.91
CA ASP A 11 4.14 2.40 -17.86
C ASP A 11 5.45 1.97 -17.19
N PRO A 12 6.09 0.87 -17.63
CA PRO A 12 7.29 0.30 -16.99
C PRO A 12 8.49 1.24 -16.92
N ASN A 13 8.55 2.27 -17.77
CA ASN A 13 9.68 3.20 -17.84
C ASN A 13 9.44 4.49 -17.06
N GLY A 14 8.24 4.66 -16.49
CA GLY A 14 7.89 5.85 -15.72
C GLY A 14 8.33 5.78 -14.27
N ASN A 15 8.32 6.93 -13.61
CA ASN A 15 8.56 7.00 -12.18
C ASN A 15 7.30 6.60 -11.41
N PHE A 16 7.50 5.78 -10.38
CA PHE A 16 6.43 5.36 -9.47
C PHE A 16 6.57 6.08 -8.14
N LEU A 17 5.43 6.41 -7.54
CA LEU A 17 5.32 6.86 -6.16
C LEU A 17 4.53 5.82 -5.39
N VAL A 18 5.14 5.27 -4.35
CA VAL A 18 4.47 4.36 -3.42
C VAL A 18 4.10 5.14 -2.18
N VAL A 19 2.82 5.08 -1.81
CA VAL A 19 2.31 5.65 -0.55
C VAL A 19 1.77 4.50 0.27
N THR A 20 2.28 4.33 1.48
CA THR A 20 1.87 3.27 2.40
C THR A 20 1.20 3.86 3.63
N ASP A 21 0.29 3.09 4.22
CA ASP A 21 -0.35 3.37 5.50
C ASP A 21 -0.44 2.07 6.30
N ALA A 22 -0.19 2.16 7.60
CA ALA A 22 -0.30 1.03 8.50
C ALA A 22 -1.30 1.32 9.62
N SER A 23 -2.22 0.38 9.83
CA SER A 23 -3.19 0.44 10.91
C SER A 23 -3.11 -0.82 11.78
N ARG A 24 -3.83 -0.84 12.90
CA ARG A 24 -3.96 -2.05 13.74
C ARG A 24 -4.80 -3.16 13.11
N GLU A 25 -5.45 -2.91 11.97
CA GLU A 25 -6.31 -3.88 11.29
C GLU A 25 -5.67 -4.45 10.02
N GLY A 26 -4.78 -3.70 9.40
CA GLY A 26 -4.17 -4.05 8.13
C GLY A 26 -3.13 -3.03 7.69
N LEU A 27 -2.32 -3.48 6.72
CA LEU A 27 -1.36 -2.70 5.97
C LEU A 27 -1.99 -2.34 4.63
N GLY A 28 -1.67 -1.14 4.14
CA GLY A 28 -2.16 -0.65 2.87
C GLY A 28 -1.08 0.08 2.09
N GLY A 29 -1.16 -0.03 0.78
CA GLY A 29 -0.31 0.66 -0.17
C GLY A 29 -1.08 1.10 -1.40
N VAL A 30 -0.67 2.25 -1.94
CA VAL A 30 -1.14 2.74 -3.23
C VAL A 30 0.06 3.00 -4.11
N LEU A 31 0.06 2.37 -5.28
CA LEU A 31 1.03 2.64 -6.33
C LEU A 31 0.47 3.74 -7.24
N LEU A 32 1.19 4.85 -7.33
CA LEU A 32 0.83 6.02 -8.12
C LEU A 32 1.85 6.21 -9.26
N GLN A 33 1.35 6.65 -10.40
CA GLN A 33 2.17 7.09 -11.53
C GLN A 33 1.52 8.32 -12.16
N ASP A 34 2.27 9.41 -12.32
CA ASP A 34 1.77 10.70 -12.81
C ASP A 34 0.50 11.15 -12.07
N MET A 35 0.47 11.03 -10.74
CA MET A 35 -0.68 11.34 -9.87
C MET A 35 -1.94 10.47 -10.07
N HIS A 36 -1.85 9.39 -10.87
CA HIS A 36 -2.94 8.45 -11.08
C HIS A 36 -2.68 7.13 -10.33
N VAL A 37 -3.74 6.52 -9.81
CA VAL A 37 -3.63 5.21 -9.17
C VAL A 37 -3.44 4.13 -10.23
N VAL A 38 -2.40 3.33 -10.05
CA VAL A 38 -2.07 2.18 -10.92
C VAL A 38 -2.51 0.89 -10.25
N ALA A 39 -2.23 0.74 -8.96
CA ALA A 39 -2.58 -0.43 -8.18
C ALA A 39 -2.84 -0.07 -6.71
N PHE A 40 -3.64 -0.90 -6.08
CA PHE A 40 -3.81 -0.95 -4.63
C PHE A 40 -3.21 -2.25 -4.14
N GLU A 41 -2.46 -2.15 -3.05
CA GLU A 41 -1.97 -3.28 -2.28
C GLU A 41 -2.60 -3.13 -0.89
N SER A 42 -3.11 -4.24 -0.34
CA SER A 42 -3.58 -4.24 1.03
C SER A 42 -3.52 -5.63 1.60
N MET A 43 -2.92 -5.74 2.78
CA MET A 43 -2.70 -6.99 3.47
C MET A 43 -3.24 -6.90 4.89
N LYS A 44 -3.98 -7.93 5.31
CA LYS A 44 -4.45 -8.03 6.68
C LYS A 44 -3.29 -8.44 7.58
N LEU A 45 -3.18 -7.81 8.76
CA LEU A 45 -2.13 -8.16 9.72
C LEU A 45 -2.21 -9.63 10.16
N ARG A 46 -1.06 -10.29 10.21
CA ARG A 46 -0.95 -11.64 10.79
C ARG A 46 -1.00 -11.54 12.31
N VAL A 47 -1.40 -12.61 12.98
CA VAL A 47 -1.61 -12.65 14.45
C VAL A 47 -0.40 -12.18 15.24
N HIS A 48 0.82 -12.42 14.73
CA HIS A 48 2.05 -11.98 15.37
C HIS A 48 2.38 -10.50 15.14
N GLU A 49 1.90 -9.91 14.05
CA GLU A 49 2.15 -8.52 13.65
C GLU A 49 1.21 -7.55 14.36
N VAL A 50 0.05 -8.01 14.84
CA VAL A 50 -0.91 -7.19 15.61
C VAL A 50 -0.28 -6.52 16.84
N ASN A 51 0.78 -7.12 17.39
CA ASN A 51 1.48 -6.60 18.58
C ASN A 51 2.72 -5.76 18.26
N TYR A 52 3.03 -5.54 16.97
CA TYR A 52 4.16 -4.71 16.58
C TYR A 52 3.94 -3.25 17.00
N ALA A 53 5.04 -2.55 17.27
CA ALA A 53 4.96 -1.13 17.53
C ALA A 53 4.55 -0.40 16.24
N PRO A 54 3.92 0.78 16.32
CA PRO A 54 3.46 1.51 15.14
C PRO A 54 4.57 1.71 14.09
N HIS A 55 5.79 2.02 14.51
CA HIS A 55 6.93 2.19 13.59
C HIS A 55 7.31 0.90 12.83
N ASP A 56 7.17 -0.26 13.47
CA ASP A 56 7.43 -1.56 12.83
C ASP A 56 6.33 -1.92 11.84
N LEU A 57 5.08 -1.54 12.13
CA LEU A 57 3.95 -1.70 11.21
C LEU A 57 4.11 -0.85 9.95
N GLU A 58 4.55 0.40 10.09
CA GLU A 58 4.87 1.26 8.94
C GLU A 58 5.97 0.64 8.07
N LEU A 59 7.02 0.11 8.69
CA LEU A 59 8.08 -0.59 7.96
C LEU A 59 7.57 -1.85 7.26
N ALA A 60 6.69 -2.62 7.92
CA ALA A 60 6.07 -3.80 7.33
C ALA A 60 5.22 -3.42 6.11
N ALA A 61 4.43 -2.34 6.17
CA ALA A 61 3.67 -1.85 5.02
C ALA A 61 4.57 -1.52 3.83
N ILE A 62 5.70 -0.86 4.05
CA ILE A 62 6.66 -0.55 2.98
C ILE A 62 7.23 -1.82 2.35
N VAL A 63 7.60 -2.80 3.17
CA VAL A 63 8.16 -4.06 2.69
C VAL A 63 7.12 -4.86 1.90
N ASP A 64 5.89 -5.00 2.41
CA ASP A 64 4.85 -5.78 1.76
C ASP A 64 4.43 -5.18 0.41
N VAL A 65 4.39 -3.85 0.28
CA VAL A 65 4.02 -3.17 -0.97
C VAL A 65 5.11 -3.28 -2.04
N LEU A 66 6.37 -3.49 -1.64
CA LEU A 66 7.52 -3.58 -2.55
C LEU A 66 7.91 -5.03 -2.93
N GLN A 67 7.32 -6.04 -2.28
CA GLN A 67 7.68 -7.45 -2.42
C GLN A 67 6.98 -8.14 -3.60
#